data_AF-A0A2L1WIH9-F1
#
_entry.id   AF-A0A2L1WIH9-F1
#
_cell.length_a   1.000
_cell.length_b   1.000
_cell.length_c   1.000
_cell.angle_alpha   90.00
_cell.angle_beta   90.00
_cell.angle_gamma   90.00
#
_symmetry.space_group_name_H-M   'P 1'
#
loop_
_entity.id
_entity.type
_entity.pdbx_description
1 polymer ?
#
loop_
_entity_poly.entity_id
_entity_poly.type
_entity_poly.pdbx_seq_one_letter_code
_entity_poly.pdbx_strand_id
1 'polypeptide(L)'
;MTDPRYQIDVSVVTRYLKEQSDPESSRFAFAYTITIHNHGSLKARLLSRHWLITNGDGEVEEVQGSGVVGQQPTIEPGQSHTYSSGAVITTRVGTMQGSYEMFAEDGKRFDAQIAPFRLAVPGALH
;
A
#
# COMPACT_ATOMS: atom_id res chain seq x y z
N MET A 1 -20.44 0.52 13.19
CA MET A 1 -20.51 -0.34 11.99
C MET A 1 -20.01 0.48 10.82
N THR A 2 -19.10 -0.07 10.01
CA THR A 2 -18.61 0.56 8.77
C THR A 2 -19.78 0.72 7.80
N ASP A 3 -19.89 1.87 7.15
CA ASP A 3 -20.96 2.12 6.17
C ASP A 3 -20.69 1.29 4.91
N PRO A 4 -21.61 0.38 4.52
CA PRO A 4 -21.38 -0.56 3.43
C PRO A 4 -21.24 0.12 2.05
N ARG A 5 -21.58 1.40 1.92
CA ARG A 5 -21.40 2.14 0.68
C ARG A 5 -19.93 2.44 0.38
N TYR A 6 -19.07 2.47 1.40
CA TYR A 6 -17.67 2.88 1.31
C TYR A 6 -16.74 1.74 1.75
N GLN A 7 -16.89 0.57 1.15
CA GLN A 7 -16.06 -0.60 1.44
C GLN A 7 -14.97 -0.77 0.38
N ILE A 8 -13.74 -0.38 0.74
CA ILE A 8 -12.55 -0.57 -0.10
C ILE A 8 -11.62 -1.53 0.61
N ASP A 9 -11.35 -2.66 -0.02
CA ASP A 9 -10.42 -3.66 0.48
C ASP A 9 -9.09 -3.55 -0.29
N VAL A 10 -8.00 -3.57 0.46
CA VAL A 10 -6.65 -3.46 -0.09
C VAL A 10 -5.90 -4.76 0.22
N SER A 11 -5.46 -5.44 -0.84
CA SER A 11 -4.62 -6.63 -0.73
C SER A 11 -3.24 -6.36 -1.31
N VAL A 12 -2.22 -6.96 -0.71
CA VAL A 12 -0.82 -6.68 -1.04
C VAL A 12 -0.04 -7.97 -1.16
N VAL A 13 0.75 -8.08 -2.23
CA VAL A 13 1.74 -9.15 -2.43
C VAL A 13 3.11 -8.50 -2.52
N THR A 14 4.07 -8.98 -1.75
CA THR A 14 5.43 -8.42 -1.70
C THR A 14 6.46 -9.43 -2.21
N ARG A 15 7.57 -8.91 -2.76
CA ARG A 15 8.69 -9.72 -3.25
C ARG A 15 10.01 -9.01 -2.99
N TYR A 16 10.96 -9.73 -2.40
CA TYR A 16 12.34 -9.25 -2.28
C TYR A 16 13.04 -9.26 -3.65
N LEU A 17 13.77 -8.18 -3.96
CA LEU A 17 14.51 -7.99 -5.21
C LEU A 17 16.01 -8.14 -4.95
N LYS A 18 16.52 -9.37 -5.02
CA LYS A 18 17.94 -9.67 -4.72
C LYS A 18 18.89 -8.87 -5.62
N GLU A 19 18.58 -8.79 -6.91
CA GLU A 19 19.42 -8.13 -7.92
C GLU A 19 19.45 -6.61 -7.76
N GLN A 20 18.46 -6.03 -7.08
CA GLN A 20 18.37 -4.60 -6.80
C GLN A 20 18.76 -4.25 -5.37
N SER A 21 19.20 -5.23 -4.58
CA SER A 21 19.60 -5.07 -3.20
C SER A 21 21.11 -5.13 -3.05
N ASP A 22 21.62 -4.45 -2.04
CA ASP A 22 23.02 -4.53 -1.61
C ASP A 22 23.04 -4.70 -0.08
N PRO A 23 23.05 -5.95 0.42
CA PRO A 23 23.07 -6.21 1.85
C PRO A 23 24.30 -5.68 2.59
N GLU A 24 25.44 -5.55 1.92
CA GLU A 24 26.68 -5.02 2.52
C GLU A 24 26.56 -3.52 2.81
N SER A 25 25.77 -2.81 2.00
CA SER A 25 25.44 -1.39 2.16
C SER A 25 24.10 -1.15 2.87
N SER A 26 23.55 -2.16 3.57
CA SER A 26 22.25 -2.09 4.24
C SER A 26 21.13 -1.58 3.33
N ARG A 27 21.06 -2.08 2.09
CA ARG A 27 20.06 -1.64 1.09
C ARG A 27 19.23 -2.83 0.63
N PHE A 28 18.00 -2.95 1.12
CA PHE A 28 17.10 -4.05 0.79
C PHE A 28 15.92 -3.55 -0.04
N ALA A 29 15.88 -3.92 -1.32
CA ALA A 29 14.85 -3.52 -2.26
C ALA A 29 13.71 -4.55 -2.29
N PHE A 30 12.49 -4.06 -2.26
CA PHE A 30 11.26 -4.86 -2.35
C PHE A 30 10.35 -4.29 -3.43
N ALA A 31 9.72 -5.18 -4.19
CA ALA A 31 8.54 -4.85 -4.98
C ALA A 31 7.29 -5.20 -4.18
N TYR A 32 6.24 -4.42 -4.36
CA TYR A 32 4.90 -4.77 -3.89
C TYR A 32 3.88 -4.53 -5.01
N THR A 33 2.93 -5.44 -5.12
CA THR A 33 1.76 -5.35 -5.97
C THR A 33 0.53 -5.18 -5.09
N ILE A 34 -0.20 -4.10 -5.31
CA ILE A 34 -1.39 -3.74 -4.53
C ILE A 34 -2.62 -3.87 -5.42
N THR A 35 -3.63 -4.56 -4.91
CA THR A 35 -4.96 -4.62 -5.51
C THR A 35 -5.96 -3.94 -4.60
N ILE A 36 -6.60 -2.90 -5.12
CA ILE A 36 -7.63 -2.11 -4.46
C ILE A 36 -8.97 -2.56 -5.03
N HIS A 37 -9.80 -3.21 -4.24
CA HIS A 37 -11.11 -3.71 -4.65
C HIS A 37 -12.23 -2.89 -4.01
N ASN A 38 -13.20 -2.46 -4.81
CA ASN A 38 -14.36 -1.73 -4.31
C ASN A 38 -15.52 -2.71 -4.04
N HIS A 39 -15.68 -3.13 -2.79
CA HIS A 39 -16.84 -3.89 -2.33
C HIS A 39 -18.03 -3.00 -1.96
N GLY A 40 -17.84 -1.68 -1.97
CA GLY A 40 -18.88 -0.71 -1.71
C GLY A 40 -19.90 -0.64 -2.85
N SER A 41 -21.04 -0.03 -2.56
CA SER A 41 -22.11 0.18 -3.56
C SER A 41 -21.95 1.47 -4.36
N LEU A 42 -20.97 2.33 -4.03
CA LEU A 42 -20.70 3.58 -4.74
C LEU A 42 -19.33 3.54 -5.42
N LYS A 43 -19.26 4.13 -6.61
CA LYS A 43 -18.02 4.44 -7.29
C LYS A 43 -17.15 5.34 -6.42
N ALA A 44 -15.85 5.04 -6.36
CA ALA A 44 -14.89 5.81 -5.57
C ALA A 44 -13.62 6.11 -6.36
N ARG A 45 -13.08 7.31 -6.21
CA ARG A 45 -11.80 7.74 -6.79
C ARG A 45 -10.73 7.83 -5.72
N LEU A 46 -9.57 7.24 -5.97
CA LEU A 46 -8.39 7.41 -5.13
C LEU A 46 -7.77 8.78 -5.41
N LEU A 47 -7.60 9.60 -4.37
CA LEU A 47 -7.04 10.94 -4.46
C LEU A 47 -5.56 10.98 -4.08
N SER A 48 -5.24 10.41 -2.92
CA SER A 48 -3.91 10.47 -2.32
C SER A 48 -3.60 9.18 -1.55
N ARG A 49 -2.32 9.00 -1.22
CA ARG A 49 -1.82 7.89 -0.41
C ARG A 49 -0.98 8.44 0.74
N HIS A 50 -1.04 7.75 1.86
CA HIS A 50 -0.21 7.98 3.03
C HIS A 50 0.35 6.63 3.49
N TRP A 51 1.67 6.56 3.63
CA TRP A 51 2.40 5.37 4.05
C TRP A 51 3.20 5.64 5.30
N LEU A 52 3.20 4.67 6.21
CA LEU A 52 4.11 4.53 7.32
C LEU A 52 4.97 3.29 7.05
N ILE A 53 6.27 3.49 6.90
CA ILE A 53 7.25 2.44 6.64
C ILE A 53 8.11 2.29 7.89
N THR A 54 8.02 1.15 8.56
CA THR A 54 8.82 0.84 9.75
C THR A 54 9.88 -0.17 9.39
N ASN A 55 11.15 0.17 9.61
CA ASN A 55 12.25 -0.77 9.41
C ASN A 55 12.39 -1.74 10.61
N GLY A 56 13.26 -2.75 10.49
CA GLY A 56 13.50 -3.75 11.53
C GLY A 56 14.06 -3.20 12.85
N ASP A 57 14.62 -1.99 12.84
CA ASP A 57 15.14 -1.30 14.02
C ASP A 57 14.07 -0.43 14.71
N GLY A 58 12.88 -0.34 14.12
CA GLY A 58 11.75 0.43 14.64
C GLY A 58 11.72 1.89 14.17
N GLU A 59 12.63 2.31 13.29
CA GLU A 59 12.59 3.64 12.69
C GLU A 59 11.42 3.73 11.72
N VAL A 60 10.69 4.85 11.78
CA VAL A 60 9.49 5.08 10.96
C VAL A 60 9.76 6.21 9.96
N GLU A 61 9.51 5.93 8.69
CA GLU A 61 9.46 6.90 7.61
C GLU A 61 8.00 7.11 7.18
N GLU A 62 7.61 8.37 7.02
CA GLU A 62 6.29 8.75 6.55
C GLU A 62 6.37 9.27 5.10
N VAL A 63 5.55 8.71 4.22
CA VAL A 63 5.51 9.09 2.81
C VAL A 63 4.08 9.42 2.40
N GLN A 64 3.85 10.64 1.93
CA GLN A 64 2.57 11.08 1.40
C GLN A 64 2.69 11.49 -0.07
N GLY A 65 1.61 11.33 -0.84
CA GLY A 65 1.59 11.80 -2.21
C GLY A 65 0.24 11.67 -2.91
N SER A 66 0.09 12.41 -4.01
CA SER A 66 -1.10 12.31 -4.86
C SER A 66 -1.13 10.99 -5.61
N GLY A 67 -2.31 10.39 -5.65
CA GLY A 67 -2.60 9.19 -6.42
C GLY A 67 -1.74 7.97 -6.05
N VAL A 68 -1.67 7.03 -6.98
CA VAL A 68 -0.78 5.87 -6.99
C VAL A 68 -0.11 5.80 -8.36
N VAL A 69 1.21 5.59 -8.40
CA VAL A 69 1.99 5.50 -9.66
C VAL A 69 1.69 6.61 -10.70
N GLY A 70 1.41 7.82 -10.22
CA GLY A 70 1.07 8.97 -11.07
C GLY A 70 -0.39 9.02 -11.56
N GLN A 71 -1.26 8.15 -11.05
CA GLN A 71 -2.67 8.02 -11.43
C GLN A 71 -3.60 8.22 -10.22
N GLN A 72 -4.81 8.71 -10.48
CA GLN A 72 -5.91 8.79 -9.51
C GLN A 72 -7.07 7.93 -10.00
N PRO A 73 -6.96 6.60 -9.87
CA PRO A 73 -7.92 5.66 -10.46
C PRO A 73 -9.31 5.84 -9.85
N THR A 74 -10.31 5.64 -10.69
CA THR A 74 -11.71 5.56 -10.29
C THR A 74 -12.12 4.09 -10.38
N ILE A 75 -12.71 3.56 -9.31
CA ILE A 75 -13.01 2.15 -9.14
C ILE A 75 -14.53 2.01 -8.97
N GLU A 76 -15.17 1.39 -9.96
CA GLU A 76 -16.60 1.08 -9.92
C GLU A 76 -16.91 0.00 -8.86
N PRO A 77 -18.15 -0.07 -8.35
CA PRO A 77 -18.60 -1.17 -7.49
C PRO A 77 -18.29 -2.55 -8.09
N GLY A 78 -17.70 -3.43 -7.29
CA GLY A 78 -17.27 -4.78 -7.67
C GLY A 78 -16.04 -4.84 -8.58
N GLN A 79 -15.44 -3.70 -8.93
CA GLN A 79 -14.21 -3.64 -9.73
C GLN A 79 -12.98 -3.46 -8.85
N SER A 80 -11.81 -3.68 -9.46
CA SER A 80 -10.52 -3.50 -8.80
C SER A 80 -9.52 -2.75 -9.67
N HIS A 81 -8.61 -2.05 -9.01
CA HIS A 81 -7.43 -1.46 -9.63
C HIS A 81 -6.17 -2.12 -9.05
N THR A 82 -5.27 -2.58 -9.90
CA THR A 82 -4.02 -3.22 -9.49
C THR A 82 -2.82 -2.48 -10.04
N TYR A 83 -1.82 -2.23 -9.19
CA TYR A 83 -0.57 -1.60 -9.59
C TYR A 83 0.61 -2.20 -8.83
N SER A 84 1.83 -1.99 -9.36
CA SER A 84 3.07 -2.40 -8.70
C SER A 84 4.00 -1.22 -8.51
N SER A 85 4.73 -1.22 -7.40
CA SER A 85 5.75 -0.22 -7.06
C SER A 85 6.82 -0.88 -6.19
N GLY A 86 7.80 -0.09 -5.72
CA GLY A 86 8.87 -0.59 -4.86
C GLY A 86 9.11 0.27 -3.62
N ALA A 87 9.80 -0.32 -2.66
CA ALA A 87 10.35 0.36 -1.49
C ALA A 87 11.77 -0.18 -1.24
N VAL A 88 12.63 0.67 -0.70
CA VAL A 88 13.96 0.30 -0.25
C VAL A 88 14.03 0.58 1.24
N ILE A 89 14.39 -0.41 2.04
CA ILE A 89 14.57 -0.26 3.49
C ILE A 89 15.98 -0.65 3.89
N THR A 90 16.40 -0.22 5.09
CA THR A 90 17.76 -0.41 5.60
C THR A 90 18.00 -1.76 6.25
N THR A 91 16.94 -2.55 6.43
CA THR A 91 16.95 -3.79 7.22
C THR A 91 16.35 -4.95 6.43
N ARG A 92 16.65 -6.19 6.85
CA ARG A 92 16.17 -7.42 6.17
C ARG A 92 14.66 -7.65 6.34
N VAL A 93 14.06 -7.01 7.34
CA VAL A 93 12.63 -7.09 7.66
C VAL A 93 12.13 -5.68 7.94
N GLY A 94 10.93 -5.36 7.47
CA GLY A 94 10.20 -4.15 7.82
C GLY A 94 8.70 -4.35 7.63
N THR A 95 7.93 -3.33 7.97
CA THR A 95 6.49 -3.31 7.76
C THR A 95 6.08 -2.03 7.06
N MET A 96 5.07 -2.13 6.19
CA MET A 96 4.40 -0.97 5.61
C MET A 96 2.92 -1.03 5.98
N GLN A 97 2.34 0.13 6.28
CA GLN A 97 0.93 0.32 6.55
C GLN A 97 0.52 1.73 6.12
N GLY A 98 -0.77 2.02 6.02
CA GLY A 98 -1.18 3.36 5.61
C GLY A 98 -2.65 3.48 5.26
N SER A 99 -2.95 4.48 4.45
CA SER A 99 -4.30 4.72 3.94
C SER A 99 -4.29 5.34 2.55
N TYR A 100 -5.39 5.16 1.84
CA TYR A 100 -5.75 5.97 0.67
C TYR A 100 -6.89 6.91 1.03
N GLU A 101 -6.75 8.19 0.68
CA GLU A 101 -7.89 9.10 0.68
C GLU A 101 -8.72 8.83 -0.56
N MET A 102 -10.00 8.54 -0.35
CA MET A 102 -10.97 8.20 -1.39
C MET A 102 -12.05 9.27 -1.47
N PHE A 103 -12.59 9.47 -2.67
CA PHE A 103 -13.72 10.37 -2.95
C PHE A 103 -14.83 9.59 -3.63
N ALA A 104 -15.95 9.41 -2.93
CA ALA A 104 -17.13 8.73 -3.44
C ALA A 104 -17.95 9.64 -4.38
N GLU A 105 -18.75 9.03 -5.24
CA GLU A 105 -19.63 9.73 -6.18
C GLU A 105 -20.66 10.65 -5.50
N ASP A 106 -21.06 10.36 -4.26
CA ASP A 106 -21.95 11.21 -3.46
C ASP A 106 -21.25 12.42 -2.82
N GLY A 107 -19.98 12.65 -3.16
CA GLY A 107 -19.17 13.76 -2.67
C GLY A 107 -18.47 13.51 -1.34
N LYS A 108 -18.64 12.32 -0.73
CA LYS A 108 -18.01 12.00 0.54
C LYS A 108 -16.52 11.66 0.37
N ARG A 109 -15.69 12.20 1.26
CA ARG A 109 -14.31 11.73 1.49
C ARG A 109 -14.25 10.68 2.58
N PHE A 110 -13.45 9.65 2.37
CA PHE A 110 -13.22 8.59 3.35
C PHE A 110 -11.85 7.96 3.15
N ASP A 111 -11.33 7.28 4.17
CA ASP A 111 -10.05 6.60 4.10
C ASP A 111 -10.22 5.09 3.91
N ALA A 112 -9.56 4.54 2.90
CA ALA A 112 -9.37 3.10 2.76
C ALA A 112 -8.09 2.70 3.49
N GLN A 113 -8.21 1.87 4.53
CA GLN A 113 -7.07 1.45 5.34
C GLN A 113 -6.25 0.39 4.61
N ILE A 114 -4.93 0.51 4.71
CA ILE A 114 -3.96 -0.48 4.26
C ILE A 114 -3.40 -1.14 5.51
N ALA A 115 -3.87 -2.37 5.78
CA ALA A 115 -3.41 -3.13 6.92
C ALA A 115 -1.88 -3.36 6.87
N PRO A 116 -1.20 -3.45 8.03
CA PRO A 116 0.23 -3.71 8.05
C PRO A 116 0.59 -4.99 7.30
N PHE A 117 1.53 -4.88 6.37
CA PHE A 117 2.12 -6.00 5.66
C PHE A 117 3.64 -5.97 5.77
N ARG A 118 4.26 -7.16 5.64
CA ARG A 118 5.69 -7.34 5.85
C ARG A 118 6.46 -7.22 4.55
N LEU A 119 7.62 -6.58 4.66
CA LEU A 119 8.72 -6.70 3.73
C LEU A 119 9.74 -7.61 4.41
N ALA A 120 10.04 -8.77 3.85
CA ALA A 120 10.99 -9.70 4.47
C ALA A 120 11.82 -10.41 3.40
N VAL A 121 13.14 -10.45 3.61
CA VAL A 121 14.01 -11.36 2.87
C VAL A 121 13.56 -12.81 3.15
N PRO A 122 13.46 -13.68 2.14
CA PRO A 122 13.10 -15.08 2.36
C PRO A 122 13.99 -15.75 3.44
N GLY A 123 13.37 -16.40 4.42
CA GLY A 123 14.07 -17.04 5.53
C GLY A 123 14.51 -16.11 6.67
N ALA A 124 14.16 -14.82 6.63
CA ALA A 124 14.49 -13.88 7.71
C ALA A 124 13.58 -14.01 8.96
N LEU A 125 12.47 -14.74 8.85
CA LEU A 125 11.54 -15.02 9.95
C LEU A 125 11.60 -16.51 10.28
N HIS A 126 11.94 -16.85 11.53
CA HIS A 126 11.94 -18.21 12.07
C HIS A 126 10.82 -18.36 13.09
#